data_AF-A0A2P4SV04-F1
#
_entry.id   AF-A0A2P4SV04-F1
#
_cell.length_a   1.000
_cell.length_b   1.000
_cell.length_c   1.000
_cell.angle_alpha   90.00
_cell.angle_beta   90.00
_cell.angle_gamma   90.00
#
_symmetry.space_group_name_H-M   'P 1'
#
loop_
_entity.id
_entity.type
_entity.pdbx_description
1 polymer ?
#
loop_
_entity_poly.entity_id
_entity_poly.type
_entity_poly.pdbx_seq_one_letter_code
_entity_poly.pdbx_strand_id
1 'polypeptide(L)'
;MSSPLPFFAEDCDCEGYFNGQYIAGLRRSFRLSRKEKENNPNEAKQADQADAAELLTYEEVTKYQQQPGEQRRLIVLIGCLGARLNELKQKVVSENPQEYGVAVPHTTRSKKSHEKEGVEYNFVSKQSFETDVQQNK
;
A
#
# COMPACT_ATOMS: atom_id res chain seq x y z
N MET A 1 2.34 -49.91 4.63
CA MET A 1 3.13 -48.82 5.23
C MET A 1 3.36 -47.79 4.15
N SER A 2 2.52 -46.75 4.09
CA SER A 2 2.63 -45.68 3.09
C SER A 2 3.33 -44.50 3.76
N SER A 3 4.54 -44.19 3.31
CA SER A 3 5.30 -43.00 3.70
C SER A 3 4.62 -41.74 3.15
N PRO A 4 4.43 -40.67 3.94
CA PRO A 4 3.95 -39.42 3.39
C PRO A 4 5.03 -38.74 2.53
N LEU A 5 4.59 -38.18 1.40
CA LEU A 5 5.37 -37.37 0.46
C LEU A 5 5.94 -36.11 1.15
N PRO A 6 7.05 -35.55 0.64
CA PRO A 6 7.73 -34.42 1.26
C PRO A 6 6.82 -33.20 1.29
N PHE A 7 6.74 -32.62 2.48
CA PHE A 7 6.22 -31.29 2.79
C PHE A 7 6.80 -30.30 1.76
N PHE A 8 5.99 -29.90 0.77
CA PHE A 8 6.39 -28.88 -0.19
C PHE A 8 6.56 -27.57 0.56
N ALA A 9 7.75 -26.98 0.38
CA ALA A 9 8.31 -25.83 1.03
C ALA A 9 7.31 -24.74 1.45
N GLU A 10 7.46 -24.25 2.69
CA GLU A 10 6.99 -22.93 3.07
C GLU A 10 7.63 -21.91 2.10
N ASP A 11 6.84 -21.39 1.17
CA ASP A 11 7.21 -20.20 0.41
C ASP A 11 7.38 -19.06 1.42
N CYS A 12 8.62 -18.80 1.81
CA CYS A 12 8.98 -17.64 2.63
C CYS A 12 8.59 -16.37 1.88
N ASP A 13 7.47 -15.76 2.26
CA ASP A 13 6.98 -14.41 1.88
C ASP A 13 7.91 -13.28 2.42
N CYS A 14 9.23 -13.49 2.43
CA CYS A 14 10.17 -12.80 3.31
C CYS A 14 11.14 -11.89 2.57
N GLU A 15 10.68 -10.97 1.74
CA GLU A 15 11.59 -9.96 1.19
C GLU A 15 11.02 -8.55 1.40
N GLY A 16 10.93 -8.19 2.69
CA GLY A 16 10.92 -6.80 3.17
C GLY A 16 12.30 -6.38 3.67
N TYR A 17 13.34 -7.16 3.37
CA TYR A 17 14.73 -6.87 3.72
C TYR A 17 15.38 -6.06 2.60
N PHE A 18 15.87 -4.87 2.94
CA PHE A 18 16.68 -4.05 2.03
C PHE A 18 18.02 -3.77 2.72
N ASN A 19 19.13 -4.09 2.07
CA ASN A 19 20.49 -4.04 2.64
C ASN A 19 20.63 -4.75 4.01
N GLY A 20 19.91 -5.86 4.21
CA GLY A 20 19.94 -6.62 5.46
C GLY A 20 19.05 -6.04 6.58
N GLN A 21 18.32 -4.96 6.33
CA GLN A 21 17.40 -4.36 7.29
C GLN A 21 15.95 -4.65 6.93
N TYR A 22 15.20 -5.21 7.89
CA TYR A 22 13.78 -5.50 7.73
C TYR A 22 12.95 -4.22 7.86
N ILE A 23 12.15 -3.92 6.85
CA ILE A 23 11.16 -2.84 6.86
C ILE A 23 9.78 -3.46 6.61
N ALA A 24 8.97 -3.50 7.66
CA ALA A 24 7.59 -3.97 7.58
C ALA A 24 6.77 -3.12 6.58
N GLY A 25 5.79 -3.72 5.91
CA GLY A 25 4.98 -3.04 4.88
C GLY A 25 5.67 -2.80 3.53
N LEU A 26 6.94 -3.19 3.38
CA LEU A 26 7.70 -3.07 2.13
C LEU A 26 7.95 -4.37 1.39
N ARG A 27 7.33 -5.46 1.87
CA ARG A 27 7.34 -6.75 1.20
C ARG A 27 6.73 -6.64 -0.20
N ARG A 28 7.21 -7.45 -1.14
CA ARG A 28 6.58 -7.58 -2.47
C ARG A 28 5.10 -7.95 -2.25
N SER A 29 4.21 -7.03 -2.58
CA SER A 29 2.77 -7.26 -2.48
C SER A 29 2.38 -8.50 -3.28
N PHE A 30 1.40 -9.25 -2.76
CA PHE A 30 0.76 -10.36 -3.45
C PHE A 30 0.55 -10.02 -4.92
N ARG A 31 0.90 -10.95 -5.83
CA ARG A 31 0.42 -10.89 -7.20
C ARG A 31 -1.09 -11.01 -7.13
N LEU A 32 -1.80 -9.89 -7.17
CA LEU A 32 -3.22 -9.91 -7.48
C LEU A 32 -3.32 -10.53 -8.86
N SER A 33 -3.72 -11.81 -8.92
CA SER A 33 -4.17 -12.42 -10.16
C SER A 33 -5.17 -11.44 -10.75
N ARG A 34 -4.87 -10.92 -11.94
CA ARG A 34 -5.75 -10.00 -12.67
C ARG A 34 -7.08 -10.72 -12.85
N LYS A 35 -8.05 -10.48 -11.97
CA LYS A 35 -9.43 -10.82 -12.26
C LYS A 35 -9.84 -9.86 -13.36
N GLU A 36 -10.07 -10.39 -14.55
CA GLU A 36 -10.62 -9.60 -15.65
C GLU A 36 -11.93 -8.99 -15.16
N LYS A 37 -11.89 -7.69 -14.85
CA LYS A 37 -13.10 -6.92 -14.58
C LYS A 37 -13.80 -6.83 -15.94
N GLU A 38 -14.94 -7.49 -16.09
CA GLU A 38 -15.80 -7.25 -17.26
C GLU A 38 -16.05 -5.75 -17.34
N ASN A 39 -15.53 -5.15 -18.39
CA ASN A 39 -15.53 -3.71 -18.58
C ASN A 39 -16.96 -3.32 -18.92
N ASN A 40 -17.74 -2.92 -17.91
CA ASN A 40 -19.08 -2.41 -18.14
C ASN A 40 -18.92 -1.00 -18.74
N PRO A 41 -19.24 -0.76 -20.03
CA PRO A 41 -18.95 0.50 -20.73
C PRO A 41 -19.72 1.71 -20.19
N ASN A 42 -20.56 1.52 -19.17
CA ASN A 42 -21.29 2.57 -18.47
C ASN A 42 -20.50 3.22 -17.32
N GLU A 43 -19.52 2.54 -16.70
CA GLU A 43 -18.71 3.16 -15.62
C GLU A 43 -17.71 4.19 -16.17
N ALA A 44 -17.12 3.92 -17.34
CA ALA A 44 -16.18 4.84 -17.99
C ALA A 44 -16.83 6.16 -18.45
N LYS A 45 -18.13 6.13 -18.77
CA LYS A 45 -18.88 7.30 -19.24
C LYS A 45 -19.28 8.27 -18.12
N GLN A 46 -19.33 7.79 -16.87
CA GLN A 46 -19.69 8.62 -15.72
C GLN A 46 -18.51 9.43 -15.19
N ALA A 47 -17.28 8.87 -15.24
CA ALA A 47 -16.07 9.60 -14.86
C ALA A 47 -15.76 10.75 -15.85
N ASP A 48 -15.96 10.51 -17.15
CA ASP A 48 -15.64 11.47 -18.23
C ASP A 48 -16.57 12.69 -18.27
N GLN A 49 -17.78 12.58 -17.69
CA GLN A 49 -18.77 13.66 -17.65
C GLN A 49 -18.69 14.55 -16.39
N ALA A 50 -18.07 14.07 -15.31
CA ALA A 50 -17.92 14.85 -14.08
C ALA A 50 -16.64 15.72 -14.07
N ASP A 51 -15.59 15.30 -14.78
CA ASP A 51 -14.27 15.98 -14.76
C ASP A 51 -14.13 17.13 -15.77
N ALA A 52 -14.96 17.16 -16.81
CA ALA A 52 -14.86 18.19 -17.86
C ALA A 52 -15.39 19.57 -17.43
N ALA A 53 -16.16 19.64 -16.34
CA ALA A 53 -16.87 20.86 -15.94
C ALA A 53 -16.08 21.80 -15.01
N GLU A 54 -14.91 21.39 -14.50
CA GLU A 54 -14.21 22.16 -13.45
C GLU A 54 -12.67 22.20 -13.61
N LEU A 55 -12.15 21.94 -14.80
CA LEU A 55 -10.74 22.22 -15.10
C LEU A 55 -10.54 23.74 -15.29
N LEU A 56 -10.26 24.43 -14.20
CA LEU A 56 -9.84 25.83 -14.25
C LEU A 56 -8.54 25.95 -15.05
N THR A 57 -8.46 26.94 -15.95
CA THR A 57 -7.22 27.24 -16.70
C THR A 57 -6.07 27.62 -15.76
N TYR A 58 -6.39 28.18 -14.58
CA TYR A 58 -5.45 28.58 -13.56
C TYR A 58 -5.97 28.18 -12.18
N GLU A 59 -5.11 27.55 -11.39
CA GLU A 59 -5.34 27.23 -9.98
C GLU A 59 -4.66 28.30 -9.11
N GLU A 60 -5.39 28.86 -8.13
CA GLU A 60 -4.77 29.76 -7.15
C GLU A 60 -3.91 28.95 -6.18
N VAL A 61 -2.63 29.33 -6.04
CA VAL A 61 -1.68 28.62 -5.18
C VAL A 61 -0.99 29.58 -4.20
N THR A 62 -0.68 29.09 -3.00
CA THR A 62 0.08 29.83 -1.98
C THR A 62 1.34 29.05 -1.59
N LYS A 63 2.43 29.76 -1.28
CA LYS A 63 3.68 29.15 -0.81
C LYS A 63 3.47 28.51 0.57
N TYR A 64 3.76 27.21 0.66
CA TYR A 64 3.82 26.51 1.93
C TYR A 64 5.23 26.55 2.53
N GLN A 65 5.32 26.79 3.83
CA GLN A 65 6.54 26.66 4.62
C GLN A 65 6.21 25.97 5.94
N GLN A 66 6.83 24.82 6.16
CA GLN A 66 6.61 24.02 7.37
C GLN A 66 7.03 24.81 8.61
N GLN A 67 6.14 24.90 9.60
CA GLN A 67 6.42 25.58 10.86
C GLN A 67 7.08 24.64 11.88
N PRO A 68 7.91 25.17 12.81
CA PRO A 68 8.43 24.37 13.90
C PRO A 68 7.30 23.72 14.72
N GLY A 69 7.31 22.38 14.82
CA GLY A 69 6.27 21.61 15.52
C GLY A 69 5.12 21.13 14.64
N GLU A 70 5.06 21.52 13.36
CA GLU A 70 4.07 21.00 12.42
C GLU A 70 4.42 19.57 11.97
N GLN A 71 3.39 18.73 11.83
CA GLN A 71 3.56 17.37 11.32
C GLN A 71 4.11 17.40 9.89
N ARG A 72 5.02 16.47 9.57
CA ARG A 72 5.55 16.33 8.21
C ARG A 72 4.41 15.94 7.26
N ARG A 73 4.38 16.56 6.07
CA ARG A 73 3.45 16.18 5.00
C ARG A 73 3.76 14.77 4.48
N LEU A 74 2.73 14.08 4.01
CA LEU A 74 2.86 12.77 3.38
C LEU A 74 3.57 12.90 2.03
N ILE A 75 4.44 11.93 1.73
CA ILE A 75 5.10 11.80 0.43
C ILE A 75 4.43 10.66 -0.32
N VAL A 76 3.83 10.97 -1.47
CA VAL A 76 3.18 9.99 -2.35
C VAL A 76 4.03 9.85 -3.61
N LEU A 77 4.43 8.62 -3.93
CA LEU A 77 5.21 8.31 -5.13
C LEU A 77 4.28 7.77 -6.22
N ILE A 78 4.22 8.45 -7.36
CA ILE A 78 3.40 8.10 -8.53
C ILE A 78 4.32 7.99 -9.74
N GLY A 79 4.08 7.03 -10.63
CA GLY A 79 4.93 6.80 -11.80
C GLY A 79 4.46 5.63 -12.67
N CYS A 80 5.12 5.44 -13.81
CA CYS A 80 4.79 4.40 -14.78
C CYS A 80 5.25 3.00 -14.34
N LEU A 81 4.75 1.97 -15.04
CA LEU A 81 5.22 0.60 -14.86
C LEU A 81 6.73 0.52 -15.13
N GLY A 82 7.47 -0.09 -14.19
CA GLY A 82 8.93 -0.20 -14.29
C GLY A 82 9.73 0.97 -13.71
N ALA A 83 9.07 2.04 -13.19
CA ALA A 83 9.76 3.18 -12.56
C ALA A 83 10.47 2.86 -11.23
N ARG A 84 10.45 1.60 -10.76
CA ARG A 84 11.12 1.12 -9.54
C ARG A 84 10.76 1.91 -8.27
N LEU A 85 9.53 2.45 -8.18
CA LEU A 85 9.06 3.24 -7.04
C LEU A 85 9.18 2.51 -5.70
N ASN A 86 8.96 1.19 -5.69
CA ASN A 86 9.11 0.37 -4.48
C ASN A 86 10.56 0.32 -3.98
N GLU A 87 11.53 0.36 -4.88
CA GLU A 87 12.94 0.33 -4.53
C GLU A 87 13.40 1.71 -4.05
N LEU A 88 12.90 2.78 -4.69
CA LEU A 88 13.10 4.14 -4.20
C LEU A 88 12.53 4.31 -2.78
N LYS A 89 11.30 3.83 -2.56
CA LYS A 89 10.66 3.83 -1.24
C LYS A 89 11.49 3.06 -0.19
N GLN A 90 12.00 1.87 -0.54
CA GLN A 90 12.91 1.10 0.32
C GLN A 90 14.17 1.88 0.66
N LYS A 91 14.83 2.44 -0.34
CA LYS A 91 16.06 3.21 -0.18
C LYS A 91 15.86 4.40 0.76
N VAL A 92 14.83 5.22 0.51
CA VAL A 92 14.52 6.43 1.32
C VAL A 92 14.31 6.09 2.80
N VAL A 93 13.51 5.05 3.08
CA VAL A 93 13.25 4.61 4.47
C VAL A 93 14.50 4.01 5.10
N SER A 94 15.27 3.22 4.36
CA SER A 94 16.49 2.59 4.88
C SER A 94 17.61 3.58 5.18
N GLU A 95 17.74 4.65 4.39
CA GLU A 95 18.78 5.67 4.56
C GLU A 95 18.42 6.65 5.69
N ASN A 96 17.13 6.91 5.93
CA ASN A 96 16.67 7.86 6.95
C ASN A 96 15.53 7.27 7.80
N PRO A 97 15.77 6.19 8.57
CA PRO A 97 14.73 5.47 9.30
C PRO A 97 14.11 6.26 10.46
N GLN A 98 14.74 7.35 10.90
CA GLN A 98 14.22 8.24 11.94
C GLN A 98 13.23 9.28 11.38
N GLU A 99 13.22 9.48 10.05
CA GLU A 99 12.43 10.51 9.39
C GLU A 99 11.30 9.94 8.54
N TYR A 100 11.52 8.78 7.94
CA TYR A 100 10.54 8.14 7.06
C TYR A 100 10.12 6.77 7.60
N GLY A 101 8.84 6.48 7.38
CA GLY A 101 8.24 5.17 7.59
C GLY A 101 7.18 4.93 6.53
N VAL A 102 6.61 3.73 6.56
CA VAL A 102 5.46 3.39 5.71
C VAL A 102 4.23 3.21 6.56
N ALA A 103 3.07 3.57 6.00
CA ALA A 103 1.79 3.33 6.66
C ALA A 103 1.55 1.82 6.81
N VAL A 104 1.01 1.42 7.96
CA VAL A 104 0.63 0.03 8.23
C VAL A 104 -0.75 -0.22 7.59
N PRO A 105 -0.85 -1.13 6.61
CA PRO A 105 -2.12 -1.40 5.95
C PRO A 105 -3.07 -2.23 6.83
N HIS A 106 -4.37 -2.06 6.63
CA HIS A 106 -5.39 -2.94 7.21
C HIS A 106 -5.56 -4.22 6.38
N THR A 107 -5.86 -5.33 7.04
CA THR A 107 -6.17 -6.60 6.37
C THR A 107 -7.24 -7.39 7.10
N THR A 108 -8.04 -8.16 6.36
CA THR A 108 -9.10 -9.03 6.90
C THR A 108 -8.67 -10.48 7.06
N ARG A 109 -7.48 -10.85 6.58
CA ARG A 109 -6.93 -12.19 6.82
C ARG A 109 -6.58 -12.37 8.28
N SER A 110 -6.52 -13.62 8.74
CA SER A 110 -5.99 -13.93 10.07
C SER A 110 -4.48 -13.67 10.15
N LYS A 111 -4.05 -13.25 11.34
CA LYS A 111 -2.65 -13.07 11.69
C LYS A 111 -1.91 -14.40 11.70
N LYS A 112 -0.74 -14.47 11.05
CA LYS A 112 0.18 -15.62 11.11
C LYS A 112 1.01 -15.57 12.40
N SER A 113 1.54 -16.71 12.83
CA SER A 113 2.32 -16.84 14.08
C SER A 113 3.55 -15.94 14.17
N HIS A 114 4.22 -15.67 13.04
CA HIS A 114 5.44 -14.86 12.96
C HIS A 114 5.16 -13.35 12.77
N GLU A 115 3.90 -12.93 12.72
CA GLU A 115 3.52 -11.55 12.47
C GLU A 115 3.21 -10.80 13.76
N LYS A 116 3.28 -9.47 13.73
CA LYS A 116 2.98 -8.58 14.84
C LYS A 116 1.86 -7.61 14.42
N GLU A 117 0.90 -7.47 15.34
CA GLU A 117 -0.21 -6.51 15.19
C GLU A 117 0.37 -5.09 15.13
N GLY A 118 -0.09 -4.28 14.18
CA GLY A 118 0.36 -2.89 14.04
C GLY A 118 1.77 -2.71 13.48
N VAL A 119 2.43 -3.79 13.04
CA VAL A 119 3.75 -3.74 12.38
C VAL A 119 3.61 -4.18 10.93
N GLU A 120 3.20 -5.43 10.69
CA GLU A 120 2.95 -5.92 9.34
C GLU A 120 1.61 -5.43 8.80
N TYR A 121 0.57 -5.57 9.61
CA TYR A 121 -0.80 -5.18 9.30
C TYR A 121 -1.56 -4.81 10.57
N ASN A 122 -2.63 -4.04 10.40
CA ASN A 122 -3.73 -3.98 11.35
C ASN A 122 -4.73 -5.07 10.97
N PHE A 123 -4.87 -6.10 11.80
CA PHE A 123 -5.71 -7.25 11.53
C PHE A 123 -7.13 -6.97 12.03
N VAL A 124 -8.04 -6.73 11.09
CA VAL A 124 -9.42 -6.32 11.37
C VAL A 124 -10.41 -7.37 10.90
N SER A 125 -11.60 -7.39 11.50
CA SER A 125 -12.68 -8.23 11.00
C SER A 125 -13.18 -7.72 9.64
N LYS A 126 -13.76 -8.63 8.84
CA LYS A 126 -14.38 -8.25 7.56
C LYS A 126 -15.46 -7.17 7.75
N GLN A 127 -16.28 -7.30 8.78
CA GLN A 127 -17.34 -6.33 9.09
C GLN A 127 -16.77 -4.93 9.44
N SER A 128 -15.69 -4.87 10.23
CA SER A 128 -15.03 -3.59 10.53
C SER A 128 -14.47 -2.96 9.26
N PHE A 129 -13.74 -3.74 8.46
CA PHE A 129 -13.16 -3.25 7.21
C PHE A 129 -14.23 -2.71 6.24
N GLU A 130 -15.36 -3.41 6.09
CA GLU A 130 -16.48 -2.95 5.26
C GLU A 130 -17.12 -1.66 5.81
N THR A 131 -17.19 -1.53 7.14
CA THR A 131 -17.70 -0.32 7.79
C THR A 131 -16.76 0.87 7.55
N ASP A 132 -15.45 0.67 7.65
CA ASP A 132 -14.44 1.71 7.44
C ASP A 132 -14.48 2.22 5.99
N VAL A 133 -14.62 1.30 5.02
CA VAL A 133 -14.82 1.64 3.60
C VAL A 133 -16.08 2.49 3.39
N GLN A 134 -17.20 2.15 4.03
CA GLN A 134 -18.44 2.93 3.93
C GLN A 134 -18.33 4.31 4.60
N GLN A 135 -17.52 4.42 5.65
CA GLN A 135 -17.28 5.66 6.37
C GLN A 135 -16.18 6.53 5.75
N ASN A 136 -15.53 6.08 4.67
CA ASN A 136 -14.32 6.71 4.10
C ASN A 136 -13.25 6.97 5.17
N LYS A 137 -12.99 5.96 5.99
CA LYS A 137 -11.97 5.97 7.04
C LYS A 137 -10.82 5.00 6.75
#